data_AF-A0A2D4INE8-F1
#
_entry.id   AF-A0A2D4INE8-F1
#
_cell.length_a   1.000
_cell.length_b   1.000
_cell.length_c   1.000
_cell.angle_alpha   90.00
_cell.angle_beta   90.00
_cell.angle_gamma   90.00
#
_symmetry.space_group_name_H-M   'P 1'
#
loop_
_entity.id
_entity.type
_entity.pdbx_description
1 polymer ?
#
loop_
_entity_poly.entity_id
_entity_poly.type
_entity_poly.pdbx_seq_one_letter_code
_entity_poly.pdbx_strand_id
1 'polypeptide(L)'
;VIATHTLWNIRTVVLAKPEHENRISHICVDTVKTGIANRLGNKGAVGVSFMFNGTSFGFVNSHLTSGSEKKQRRNQNYMSILRFMSVGDKNLSPFNITHRFTHFFWLGDLNYRLELPPTEAENIVQKIKQQHY
;
A
#
# COMPACT_ATOMS: atom_id res chain seq x y z
N VAL A 1 -11.29 12.94 12.02
CA VAL A 1 -10.82 11.90 11.07
C VAL A 1 -10.52 12.60 9.77
N ILE A 2 -9.34 12.41 9.16
CA ILE A 2 -8.99 13.05 7.88
C ILE A 2 -9.66 12.29 6.73
N ALA A 3 -9.46 10.98 6.69
CA ALA A 3 -9.99 10.13 5.64
C ALA A 3 -10.21 8.71 6.17
N THR A 4 -11.22 8.03 5.63
CA THR A 4 -11.41 6.60 5.79
C THR A 4 -11.82 6.04 4.44
N HIS A 5 -11.09 5.04 3.95
CA HIS A 5 -11.42 4.41 2.69
C HIS A 5 -11.18 2.91 2.76
N THR A 6 -12.02 2.14 2.06
CA THR A 6 -12.07 0.68 2.17
C THR A 6 -12.27 0.05 0.79
N LEU A 7 -11.49 -0.98 0.49
CA LEU A 7 -11.69 -1.90 -0.62
C LEU A 7 -11.84 -3.32 -0.06
N TRP A 8 -13.06 -3.87 -0.10
CA TRP A 8 -13.39 -5.13 0.58
C TRP A 8 -12.94 -5.11 2.05
N ASN A 9 -11.94 -5.91 2.43
CA ASN A 9 -11.39 -6.00 3.78
C ASN A 9 -10.05 -5.26 3.93
N ILE A 10 -9.65 -4.45 2.95
CA ILE A 10 -8.47 -3.59 2.99
C ILE A 10 -8.96 -2.20 3.36
N ARG A 11 -8.47 -1.62 4.46
CA ARG A 11 -8.92 -0.31 4.95
C ARG A 11 -7.73 0.57 5.31
N THR A 12 -7.84 1.84 4.98
CA THR A 12 -6.94 2.90 5.44
C THR A 12 -7.75 3.93 6.21
N VAL A 13 -7.28 4.28 7.40
CA VAL A 13 -7.82 5.36 8.22
C VAL A 13 -6.69 6.32 8.51
N VAL A 14 -6.91 7.60 8.22
CA VAL A 14 -5.96 8.67 8.54
C VAL A 14 -6.57 9.56 9.62
N LEU A 15 -5.88 9.65 10.76
CA LEU A 15 -6.24 10.47 11.90
C LEU A 15 -5.17 11.54 12.10
N ALA A 16 -5.58 12.73 12.50
CA ALA A 16 -4.68 13.80 12.93
C ALA A 16 -5.22 14.47 14.18
N LYS A 17 -4.31 15.11 14.91
CA LYS A 17 -4.66 15.97 16.04
C LYS A 17 -5.56 17.13 15.58
N PRO A 18 -6.53 17.56 16.40
CA PRO A 18 -7.43 18.67 16.04
C PRO A 18 -6.70 19.95 15.63
N GLU A 19 -5.58 20.28 16.28
CA GLU A 19 -4.75 21.46 15.98
C GLU A 19 -4.16 21.48 14.55
N HIS A 20 -4.27 20.39 13.80
CA HIS A 20 -3.80 20.28 12.42
C HIS A 20 -4.92 20.41 11.37
N GLU A 21 -6.19 20.50 11.77
CA GLU A 21 -7.32 20.51 10.85
C GLU A 21 -7.18 21.55 9.72
N ASN A 22 -6.89 22.80 10.08
CA ASN A 22 -6.70 23.90 9.10
C ASN A 22 -5.41 23.80 8.28
N ARG A 23 -4.51 22.87 8.60
CA ARG A 23 -3.27 22.64 7.85
C ARG A 23 -3.43 21.56 6.80
N ILE A 24 -4.50 20.76 6.87
CA ILE A 24 -4.74 19.63 5.98
C ILE A 24 -5.70 20.04 4.88
N SER A 25 -5.32 19.80 3.63
CA SER A 25 -6.14 20.12 2.46
C SER A 25 -5.93 19.10 1.35
N HIS A 26 -6.67 19.24 0.24
CA HIS A 26 -6.49 18.41 -0.97
C HIS A 26 -6.52 16.91 -0.68
N ILE A 27 -7.45 16.49 0.18
CA ILE A 27 -7.62 15.07 0.52
C ILE A 27 -8.12 14.33 -0.71
N CYS A 28 -7.44 13.27 -1.12
CA CYS A 28 -7.87 12.37 -2.20
C CYS A 28 -7.81 10.93 -1.70
N VAL A 29 -8.74 10.11 -2.18
CA VAL A 29 -8.78 8.67 -1.89
C VAL A 29 -9.05 7.91 -3.18
N ASP A 30 -8.48 6.72 -3.31
CA ASP A 30 -8.72 5.84 -4.45
C ASP A 30 -8.49 4.37 -4.08
N THR A 31 -8.93 3.45 -4.94
CA THR A 31 -8.71 2.01 -4.78
C THR A 31 -8.32 1.34 -6.09
N VAL A 32 -7.47 0.32 -6.00
CA VAL A 32 -7.10 -0.52 -7.16
C VAL A 32 -7.36 -1.98 -6.84
N LYS A 33 -8.16 -2.64 -7.67
CA LYS A 33 -8.40 -4.10 -7.61
C LYS A 33 -7.32 -4.84 -8.39
N THR A 34 -6.72 -5.88 -7.80
CA THR A 34 -5.61 -6.66 -8.40
C THR A 34 -5.84 -8.17 -8.38
N GLY A 35 -7.08 -8.59 -8.12
CA GLY A 35 -7.51 -9.98 -8.16
C GLY A 35 -7.34 -10.67 -9.52
N ILE A 36 -7.85 -11.89 -9.67
CA ILE A 36 -7.89 -12.61 -10.94
C ILE A 36 -8.61 -11.74 -11.99
N ALA A 37 -8.02 -11.64 -13.19
CA ALA A 37 -8.48 -10.74 -14.25
C ALA A 37 -8.66 -9.27 -13.80
N ASN A 38 -7.92 -8.84 -12.77
CA ASN A 38 -8.00 -7.51 -12.13
C ASN A 38 -9.40 -7.14 -11.58
N ARG A 39 -10.30 -8.13 -11.38
CA ARG A 39 -11.69 -7.88 -10.96
C ARG A 39 -12.20 -8.87 -9.91
N LEU A 40 -11.80 -10.15 -9.98
CA LEU A 40 -12.26 -11.19 -9.06
C LEU A 40 -11.27 -11.44 -7.91
N GLY A 41 -11.75 -11.41 -6.67
CA GLY A 41 -10.95 -11.73 -5.48
C GLY A 41 -10.94 -10.59 -4.46
N ASN A 42 -10.08 -10.70 -3.45
CA ASN A 42 -10.02 -9.77 -2.31
C ASN A 42 -8.66 -9.04 -2.20
N LYS A 43 -7.94 -8.90 -3.32
CA LYS A 43 -6.59 -8.33 -3.40
C LYS A 43 -6.60 -7.00 -4.12
N GLY A 44 -5.81 -6.06 -3.63
CA GLY A 44 -5.83 -4.70 -4.13
C GLY A 44 -5.08 -3.73 -3.24
N ALA A 45 -5.38 -2.46 -3.40
CA ALA A 45 -4.87 -1.40 -2.54
C ALA A 45 -5.88 -0.28 -2.34
N VAL A 46 -5.72 0.42 -1.22
CA VAL A 46 -6.41 1.66 -0.87
C VAL A 46 -5.37 2.76 -0.76
N GLY A 47 -5.56 3.83 -1.54
CA GLY A 47 -4.73 5.04 -1.52
C GLY A 47 -5.42 6.17 -0.77
N VAL A 48 -4.65 6.94 -0.01
CA VAL A 48 -5.05 8.23 0.58
C VAL A 48 -3.91 9.22 0.37
N SER A 49 -4.23 10.44 -0.06
CA SER A 49 -3.26 11.55 -0.08
C SER A 49 -3.87 12.81 0.50
N PHE A 50 -3.02 13.72 0.96
CA PHE A 50 -3.40 15.07 1.36
C PHE A 50 -2.19 16.00 1.31
N MET A 51 -2.45 17.30 1.29
CA MET A 51 -1.47 18.35 1.57
C MET A 51 -1.50 18.67 3.06
N PHE A 52 -0.33 18.79 3.68
CA PHE A 52 -0.16 19.36 5.01
C PHE A 52 0.67 20.63 4.85
N ASN A 53 0.04 21.80 4.97
CA ASN A 53 0.62 23.07 4.52
C ASN A 53 1.15 22.93 3.08
N GLY A 54 2.45 23.15 2.87
CA GLY A 54 3.12 23.00 1.57
C GLY A 54 3.69 21.60 1.28
N THR A 55 3.48 20.60 2.15
CA THR A 55 4.06 19.27 2.01
C THR A 55 3.01 18.25 1.58
N SER A 56 3.27 17.50 0.51
CA SER A 56 2.35 16.48 0.00
C SER A 56 2.67 15.10 0.60
N PHE A 57 1.63 14.43 1.09
CA PHE A 57 1.71 13.09 1.67
C PHE A 57 0.84 12.11 0.87
N GLY A 58 1.40 10.92 0.57
CA GLY A 58 0.68 9.82 -0.05
C GLY A 58 0.86 8.52 0.74
N PHE A 59 -0.23 7.79 0.93
CA PHE A 59 -0.28 6.51 1.64
C PHE A 59 -0.97 5.48 0.76
N VAL A 60 -0.33 4.33 0.56
CA VAL A 60 -0.92 3.17 -0.12
C VAL A 60 -0.86 1.97 0.81
N ASN A 61 -2.03 1.46 1.22
CA ASN A 61 -2.17 0.20 1.94
C ASN A 61 -2.58 -0.89 0.94
N SER A 62 -1.73 -1.90 0.74
CA SER A 62 -1.98 -2.97 -0.23
C SER A 62 -2.01 -4.35 0.43
N HIS A 63 -2.89 -5.21 -0.07
CA HIS A 63 -2.93 -6.63 0.25
C HIS A 63 -2.68 -7.39 -1.06
N LEU A 64 -1.46 -7.88 -1.22
CA LEU A 64 -0.99 -8.50 -2.46
C LEU A 64 -1.24 -10.02 -2.47
N THR A 65 -1.07 -10.65 -3.63
CA THR A 65 -1.30 -12.09 -3.80
C THR A 65 -0.46 -12.94 -2.83
N SER A 66 -1.12 -13.83 -2.09
CA SER A 66 -0.53 -14.78 -1.14
C SER A 66 0.02 -16.04 -1.83
N GLY A 67 0.86 -16.81 -1.13
CA GLY A 67 1.53 -18.03 -1.64
C GLY A 67 3.01 -17.77 -1.92
N SER A 68 3.91 -18.64 -1.46
CA SER A 68 5.36 -18.46 -1.60
C SER A 68 5.79 -18.40 -3.07
N GLU A 69 5.18 -19.22 -3.91
CA GLU A 69 5.40 -19.36 -5.34
C GLU A 69 4.93 -18.16 -6.19
N LYS A 70 4.17 -17.22 -5.62
CA LYS A 70 3.47 -16.15 -6.36
C LYS A 70 4.19 -14.80 -6.36
N LYS A 71 5.52 -14.78 -6.25
CA LYS A 71 6.33 -13.54 -6.27
C LYS A 71 6.08 -12.69 -7.51
N GLN A 72 6.13 -13.30 -8.69
CA GLN A 72 5.88 -12.59 -9.95
C GLN A 72 4.47 -11.98 -9.99
N ARG A 73 3.47 -12.66 -9.41
CA ARG A 73 2.11 -12.12 -9.32
C ARG A 73 2.03 -10.92 -8.37
N ARG A 74 2.77 -10.93 -7.26
CA ARG A 74 2.89 -9.75 -6.38
C ARG A 74 3.53 -8.57 -7.09
N ASN A 75 4.58 -8.79 -7.87
CA ASN A 75 5.20 -7.74 -8.68
C ASN A 75 4.20 -7.15 -9.70
N GLN A 76 3.39 -8.00 -10.35
CA GLN A 76 2.32 -7.54 -11.24
C GLN A 76 1.23 -6.76 -10.50
N ASN A 77 0.86 -7.18 -9.27
CA ASN A 77 -0.07 -6.42 -8.44
C ASN A 77 0.49 -5.02 -8.13
N TYR A 78 1.76 -4.94 -7.72
CA TYR A 78 2.46 -3.68 -7.48
C TYR A 78 2.43 -2.77 -8.71
N MET A 79 2.83 -3.28 -9.89
CA MET A 79 2.82 -2.48 -11.12
C MET A 79 1.42 -2.01 -11.51
N SER A 80 0.39 -2.84 -11.27
CA SER A 80 -1.01 -2.45 -11.52
C SER A 80 -1.45 -1.32 -10.59
N ILE A 81 -1.12 -1.41 -9.30
CA ILE A 81 -1.41 -0.36 -8.31
C ILE A 81 -0.68 0.93 -8.70
N LEU A 82 0.60 0.84 -9.02
CA LEU A 82 1.42 1.99 -9.43
C LEU A 82 0.85 2.71 -10.66
N ARG A 83 0.32 1.95 -11.62
CA ARG A 83 -0.24 2.47 -12.88
C ARG A 83 -1.63 3.09 -12.70
N PHE A 84 -2.49 2.48 -11.89
CA PHE A 84 -3.92 2.82 -11.86
C PHE A 84 -4.36 3.60 -10.63
N MET A 85 -3.55 3.66 -9.57
CA MET A 85 -3.86 4.45 -8.39
C MET A 85 -3.81 5.95 -8.73
N SER A 86 -4.90 6.65 -8.47
CA SER A 86 -5.10 8.05 -8.85
C SER A 86 -5.33 8.92 -7.62
N VAL A 87 -4.27 9.07 -6.82
CA VAL A 87 -4.19 10.03 -5.70
C VAL A 87 -3.16 11.12 -6.00
N GLY A 88 -3.22 12.23 -5.27
CA GLY A 88 -2.34 13.40 -5.43
C GLY A 88 -2.79 14.38 -6.52
N ASP A 89 -1.88 15.28 -6.89
CA ASP A 89 -2.14 16.31 -7.89
C ASP A 89 -2.33 15.70 -9.30
N LYS A 90 -3.48 15.96 -9.91
CA LYS A 90 -3.83 15.48 -11.25
C LYS A 90 -3.07 16.20 -12.35
N ASN A 91 -2.52 17.39 -12.09
CA ASN A 91 -1.66 18.10 -13.04
C ASN A 91 -0.32 17.38 -13.27
N LEU A 92 0.06 16.50 -12.34
CA LEU A 92 1.22 15.61 -12.45
C LEU A 92 0.86 14.29 -13.17
N SER A 93 -0.09 14.30 -14.10
CA SER A 93 -0.57 13.11 -14.81
C SER A 93 0.50 12.28 -15.54
N PRO A 94 1.62 12.85 -16.05
CA PRO A 94 2.71 12.04 -16.63
C PRO A 94 3.46 11.20 -15.57
N PHE A 95 3.39 11.60 -14.30
CA PHE A 95 4.07 10.93 -13.20
C PHE A 95 3.13 9.92 -12.52
N ASN A 96 3.66 8.76 -12.17
CA ASN A 96 2.95 7.83 -11.27
C ASN A 96 3.03 8.30 -9.81
N ILE A 97 2.29 7.62 -8.93
CA ILE A 97 2.19 7.98 -7.51
C ILE A 97 3.54 8.01 -6.75
N THR A 98 4.62 7.40 -7.23
CA THR A 98 5.92 7.45 -6.53
C THR A 98 6.64 8.79 -6.67
N HIS A 99 6.18 9.67 -7.57
CA HIS A 99 6.80 10.98 -7.83
C HIS A 99 5.86 12.16 -7.54
N ARG A 100 4.62 11.91 -7.09
CA ARG A 100 3.62 12.95 -6.84
C ARG A 100 3.67 13.55 -5.43
N PHE A 101 4.45 12.97 -4.53
CA PHE A 101 4.43 13.31 -3.10
C PHE A 101 5.82 13.66 -2.58
N THR A 102 5.90 14.62 -1.66
CA THR A 102 7.11 14.87 -0.88
C THR A 102 7.45 13.64 -0.04
N HIS A 103 6.43 13.03 0.58
CA HIS A 103 6.57 11.79 1.33
C HIS A 103 5.54 10.76 0.87
N PHE A 104 6.01 9.60 0.45
CA PHE A 104 5.19 8.51 -0.02
C PHE A 104 5.43 7.25 0.82
N PHE A 105 4.36 6.72 1.40
CA PHE A 105 4.37 5.52 2.23
C PHE A 105 3.60 4.41 1.54
N TRP A 106 4.29 3.32 1.20
CA TRP A 106 3.65 2.09 0.74
C TRP A 106 3.76 1.04 1.83
N LEU A 107 2.63 0.51 2.28
CA LEU A 107 2.53 -0.48 3.35
C LEU A 107 1.45 -1.54 3.08
N GLY A 108 1.27 -2.44 4.04
CA GLY A 108 0.22 -3.46 4.07
C GLY A 108 0.76 -4.88 4.08
N ASP A 109 -0.12 -5.85 3.89
CA ASP A 109 0.27 -7.26 3.72
C ASP A 109 0.79 -7.49 2.29
N LEU A 110 2.09 -7.25 2.12
CA LEU A 110 2.77 -7.41 0.84
C LEU A 110 2.95 -8.89 0.46
N ASN A 111 2.77 -9.83 1.39
CA ASN A 111 2.79 -11.27 1.15
C ASN A 111 4.08 -11.87 0.54
N TYR A 112 5.22 -11.16 0.52
CA TYR A 112 6.52 -11.77 0.19
C TYR A 112 6.94 -12.75 1.28
N ARG A 113 7.63 -13.84 0.90
CA ARG A 113 7.99 -14.95 1.78
C ARG A 113 9.49 -15.22 1.67
N LEU A 114 10.06 -15.84 2.71
CA LEU A 114 11.41 -16.40 2.63
C LEU A 114 11.44 -17.52 1.59
N GLU A 115 12.42 -17.49 0.70
CA GLU A 115 12.62 -18.50 -0.35
C GLU A 115 13.52 -19.62 0.18
N LEU A 116 13.04 -20.36 1.18
CA LEU A 116 13.74 -21.48 1.81
C LEU A 116 12.89 -22.76 1.73
N PRO A 117 13.51 -23.95 1.70
CA PRO A 117 12.79 -25.22 1.74
C PRO A 117 11.94 -25.36 3.02
N PRO A 118 10.80 -26.09 2.98
CA PRO A 118 9.99 -26.34 4.18
C PRO A 118 10.76 -27.05 5.30
N THR A 119 11.80 -27.82 4.97
CA THR A 119 12.67 -28.50 5.93
C THR A 119 13.43 -27.52 6.84
N GLU A 120 13.61 -26.26 6.42
CA GLU A 120 14.28 -25.22 7.22
C GLU A 120 13.36 -24.54 8.24
N ALA A 121 12.08 -24.93 8.33
CA ALA A 121 11.10 -24.24 9.18
C ALA A 121 11.55 -24.13 10.65
N GLU A 122 12.06 -25.22 11.24
CA GLU A 122 12.53 -25.21 12.63
C GLU A 122 13.76 -24.30 12.80
N ASN A 123 14.72 -24.36 11.88
CA ASN A 123 15.91 -23.52 11.89
C ASN A 123 15.56 -22.04 11.81
N ILE A 124 14.61 -21.66 10.95
CA ILE A 124 14.11 -20.29 10.82
C ILE A 124 13.50 -19.84 12.16
N VAL A 125 12.66 -20.66 12.78
CA VAL A 125 12.05 -20.35 14.09
C VAL A 125 13.11 -20.15 15.16
N GLN A 126 14.18 -20.96 15.18
CA GLN A 126 15.28 -20.78 16.13
C GLN A 126 16.03 -19.46 15.92
N LYS A 127 16.34 -19.11 14.66
CA LYS A 127 16.97 -17.82 14.35
C LYS A 127 16.11 -16.64 14.80
N ILE A 128 14.80 -16.71 14.56
CA ILE A 128 13.84 -15.67 15.00
C ILE A 128 13.86 -15.53 16.54
N LYS A 129 13.86 -16.63 17.29
CA LYS A 129 13.91 -16.61 18.77
C LYS A 129 15.18 -15.96 19.30
N GLN A 130 16.29 -16.11 18.58
CA GLN A 130 17.58 -15.52 18.96
C GLN A 130 17.78 -14.10 18.43
N GLN A 131 16.79 -13.54 17.72
CA GLN A 131 16.89 -12.22 17.06
C GLN A 131 18.06 -12.13 16.05
N HIS A 132 18.45 -13.26 15.48
CA HIS A 132 19.45 -13.36 14.41
C HIS A 132 18.76 -13.32 13.04
N TYR A 133 18.28 -12.13 12.66
CA TYR A 133 17.56 -11.88 11.40
C TYR A 133 18.48 -11.85 10.17
#